data_AF-A0AAV0IB33-F1
#
_entry.id   AF-A0AAV0IB33-F1
#
_cell.length_a   1.000
_cell.length_b   1.000
_cell.length_c   1.000
_cell.angle_alpha   90.00
_cell.angle_beta   90.00
_cell.angle_gamma   90.00
#
_symmetry.space_group_name_H-M   'P 1'
#
loop_
_entity.id
_entity.type
_entity.pdbx_description
1 polymer ?
#
loop_
_entity_poly.entity_id
_entity_poly.type
_entity_poly.pdbx_seq_one_letter_code
_entity_poly.pdbx_strand_id
1 'polypeptide(L)'
;MQDGTPWPGNNTRDHPGMIQGFLGQSGGLDTEGNELPRLVYVSREKRHASSHHKKAGAMNALVRVSAVLTNGPFLLNLDCDCDHT
;
A
#
# COMPACT_ATOMS: atom_id res chain seq x y z
N MET A 1 11.28 -2.55 -12.77
CA MET A 1 11.77 -2.45 -11.39
C MET A 1 13.30 -2.25 -11.41
N GLN A 2 13.96 -1.91 -10.31
CA GLN A 2 15.42 -1.66 -10.30
C GLN A 2 16.25 -2.88 -10.77
N ASP A 3 15.70 -4.08 -10.57
CA ASP A 3 16.19 -5.38 -11.02
C ASP A 3 15.90 -5.69 -12.51
N GLY A 4 15.31 -4.75 -13.25
CA GLY A 4 14.93 -4.94 -14.66
C GLY A 4 13.64 -5.75 -14.88
N THR A 5 12.98 -6.25 -13.83
CA THR A 5 11.73 -7.00 -14.00
C THR A 5 10.57 -6.06 -14.42
N PRO A 6 9.64 -6.53 -15.29
CA PRO A 6 8.50 -5.73 -15.68
C PRO A 6 7.57 -5.51 -14.49
N TRP A 7 6.96 -4.33 -14.41
CA TRP A 7 6.01 -4.01 -13.35
C TRP A 7 4.75 -4.89 -13.49
N PRO A 8 4.31 -5.61 -12.43
CA PRO A 8 3.14 -6.50 -12.53
C PRO A 8 1.82 -5.76 -12.79
N GLY A 9 1.75 -4.48 -12.41
CA GLY A 9 0.56 -3.64 -12.58
C GLY A 9 0.44 -2.92 -13.93
N ASN A 10 1.06 -3.44 -15.00
CA ASN A 10 1.07 -2.76 -16.30
C ASN A 10 -0.32 -2.70 -16.98
N ASN A 11 -1.18 -3.69 -16.73
CA ASN A 11 -2.58 -3.67 -17.16
C ASN A 11 -3.49 -3.26 -15.98
N THR A 12 -4.06 -2.06 -16.04
CA THR A 12 -4.89 -1.48 -14.97
C THR A 12 -6.21 -2.21 -14.71
N ARG A 13 -6.63 -3.09 -15.64
CA ARG A 13 -7.87 -3.89 -15.53
C ARG A 13 -7.61 -5.35 -15.16
N ASP A 14 -6.39 -5.82 -15.33
CA ASP A 14 -5.98 -7.19 -15.04
C ASP A 14 -4.54 -7.23 -14.53
N HIS A 15 -4.39 -7.25 -13.21
CA HIS A 15 -3.09 -7.35 -12.57
C HIS A 15 -3.19 -8.04 -11.20
N PRO A 16 -2.14 -8.76 -10.78
CA PRO A 16 -2.11 -9.37 -9.46
C PRO A 16 -2.07 -8.30 -8.35
N GLY A 17 -2.41 -8.72 -7.13
CA GLY A 17 -2.17 -7.94 -5.93
C GLY A 17 -0.68 -7.83 -5.64
N MET A 18 -0.25 -6.70 -5.06
CA MET A 18 1.15 -6.43 -4.72
C MET A 18 1.22 -5.84 -3.32
N ILE A 19 2.19 -6.30 -2.52
CA ILE A 19 2.52 -5.74 -1.20
C ILE A 19 4.03 -5.52 -1.16
N GLN A 20 4.46 -4.30 -0.84
CA GLN A 20 5.87 -3.94 -0.78
C GLN A 20 6.17 -3.12 0.48
N GLY A 21 7.13 -3.55 1.28
CA GLY A 21 7.65 -2.77 2.41
C GLY A 21 8.84 -1.91 2.00
N PHE A 22 8.86 -0.65 2.41
CA PHE A 22 9.93 0.31 2.10
C PHE A 22 10.73 0.73 3.34
N LEU A 23 10.06 1.01 4.45
CA LEU A 23 10.65 1.51 5.70
C LEU A 23 10.34 0.57 6.88
N GLY A 24 10.95 0.80 8.05
CA GLY A 24 10.79 0.00 9.27
C GLY A 24 12.06 -0.75 9.65
N GLN A 25 11.90 -1.90 10.32
CA GLN A 25 12.99 -2.76 10.84
C GLN A 25 14.05 -3.19 9.79
N SER A 26 13.78 -3.02 8.50
CA SER A 26 14.68 -3.39 7.40
C SER A 26 14.97 -2.24 6.43
N GLY A 27 14.46 -1.03 6.69
CA GLY A 27 14.29 0.03 5.68
C GLY A 27 15.05 1.33 5.94
N GLY A 28 16.01 1.33 6.86
CA GLY A 28 16.90 2.46 7.11
C GLY A 28 16.53 3.27 8.36
N LEU A 29 17.57 3.86 8.96
CA LEU A 29 17.46 4.81 10.07
C LEU A 29 17.32 6.23 9.51
N ASP A 30 16.75 7.14 10.29
CA ASP A 30 16.82 8.57 9.98
C ASP A 30 18.25 9.13 10.15
N THR A 31 18.42 10.42 9.89
CA THR A 31 19.73 11.10 10.03
C THR A 31 20.28 11.11 11.45
N GLU A 32 19.42 10.89 12.45
CA GLU A 32 19.77 10.85 13.87
C GLU A 32 19.97 9.42 14.38
N GLY A 33 19.73 8.41 13.55
CA GLY A 33 19.88 6.99 13.89
C GLY A 33 18.62 6.34 14.48
N ASN A 34 17.45 6.99 14.41
CA ASN A 34 16.20 6.42 14.88
C ASN A 34 15.53 5.55 13.80
N GLU A 35 14.78 4.54 14.23
CA GLU A 35 14.00 3.70 13.31
C GLU A 35 12.84 4.49 12.68
N LEU A 36 12.74 4.44 11.35
CA LEU A 36 11.61 5.03 10.64
C LEU A 36 10.35 4.17 10.76
N PRO A 37 9.14 4.79 10.80
CA PRO A 37 7.89 4.05 10.74
C PRO A 37 7.79 3.16 9.51
N ARG A 38 7.15 2.00 9.66
CA ARG A 38 6.98 1.04 8.56
C ARG A 38 6.08 1.63 7.46
N LEU A 39 6.63 1.77 6.26
CA LEU A 39 5.87 2.16 5.07
C LEU A 39 5.59 0.93 4.21
N VAL A 40 4.32 0.63 3.99
CA VAL A 40 3.87 -0.51 3.17
C VAL A 40 2.98 0.00 2.04
N TYR A 41 3.38 -0.30 0.81
CA TYR A 41 2.56 -0.12 -0.38
C TYR A 41 1.71 -1.36 -0.62
N VAL A 42 0.44 -1.13 -0.93
CA VAL A 42 -0.52 -2.19 -1.24
C VAL A 42 -1.25 -1.84 -2.52
N SER A 43 -1.20 -2.73 -3.51
CA SER A 43 -2.06 -2.71 -4.68
C SER A 43 -2.97 -3.93 -4.66
N ARG A 44 -4.27 -3.71 -4.88
CA ARG A 44 -5.26 -4.79 -4.90
C ARG A 44 -5.20 -5.52 -6.23
N GLU A 45 -5.45 -6.82 -6.21
CA GLU A 45 -5.71 -7.56 -7.45
C GLU A 45 -6.92 -6.96 -8.18
N LYS A 46 -6.81 -6.86 -9.51
CA LYS A 46 -7.93 -6.52 -10.38
C LYS A 46 -8.08 -7.56 -11.47
N ARG A 47 -9.34 -7.92 -11.75
CA ARG A 47 -9.77 -8.80 -12.84
C ARG A 47 -10.96 -8.16 -13.55
N HIS A 48 -11.11 -8.45 -14.84
CA HIS A 48 -12.16 -7.89 -15.70
C HIS A 48 -13.59 -8.20 -15.22
N ALA A 49 -13.83 -9.38 -14.63
CA ALA A 49 -15.16 -9.83 -14.24
C ALA A 49 -15.59 -9.35 -12.84
N SER A 50 -14.77 -8.56 -12.13
CA SER A 50 -15.00 -8.23 -10.72
C SER A 50 -15.35 -6.75 -10.52
N SER A 51 -16.36 -6.46 -9.70
CA SER A 51 -16.62 -5.10 -9.22
C SER A 51 -15.59 -4.70 -8.17
N HIS A 52 -14.96 -3.54 -8.33
CA HIS A 52 -13.81 -3.11 -7.51
C HIS A 52 -14.14 -2.08 -6.43
N HIS A 53 -15.39 -1.61 -6.36
CA HIS A 53 -15.91 -0.67 -5.36
C HIS A 53 -15.02 0.56 -5.07
N LYS A 54 -14.27 1.03 -6.08
CA LYS A 54 -13.43 2.25 -6.06
C LYS A 54 -12.71 2.45 -4.70
N LYS A 55 -13.03 3.55 -3.98
CA LYS A 55 -12.44 3.95 -2.68
C LYS A 55 -12.86 3.02 -1.54
N ALA A 56 -14.14 2.64 -1.46
CA ALA A 56 -14.62 1.74 -0.41
C ALA A 56 -13.90 0.38 -0.44
N GLY A 57 -13.72 -0.19 -1.63
CA GLY A 57 -12.97 -1.43 -1.79
C GLY A 57 -11.48 -1.27 -1.47
N ALA A 58 -10.90 -0.09 -1.69
CA ALA A 58 -9.51 0.19 -1.34
C ALA A 58 -9.33 0.25 0.17
N MET A 59 -10.18 1.01 0.87
CA MET A 59 -10.12 1.11 2.33
C MET A 59 -10.37 -0.22 3.02
N ASN A 60 -11.35 -1.01 2.56
CA ASN A 60 -11.63 -2.34 3.13
C ASN A 60 -10.43 -3.28 2.98
N ALA A 61 -9.73 -3.23 1.85
CA ALA A 61 -8.51 -4.02 1.67
C ALA A 61 -7.39 -3.54 2.61
N LEU A 62 -7.20 -2.23 2.76
CA LEU A 62 -6.19 -1.66 3.66
C LEU A 62 -6.44 -2.06 5.12
N VAL A 63 -7.70 -2.05 5.58
CA VAL A 63 -8.07 -2.52 6.93
C VAL A 63 -7.65 -3.99 7.11
N ARG A 64 -7.97 -4.85 6.14
CA ARG A 64 -7.63 -6.28 6.22
C ARG A 64 -6.12 -6.54 6.19
N VAL A 65 -5.39 -5.81 5.36
CA VAL A 65 -3.93 -5.93 5.29
C VAL A 65 -3.28 -5.40 6.58
N SER A 66 -3.74 -4.27 7.10
CA SER A 66 -3.26 -3.68 8.36
C SER A 66 -3.46 -4.64 9.54
N ALA A 67 -4.63 -5.28 9.64
CA ALA A 67 -4.94 -6.26 10.68
C ALA A 67 -3.94 -7.44 10.72
N VAL A 68 -3.37 -7.82 9.57
CA VAL A 68 -2.39 -8.90 9.48
C VAL A 68 -0.96 -8.39 9.72
N LEU A 69 -0.61 -7.22 9.21
CA LEU A 69 0.78 -6.73 9.24
C LEU A 69 1.17 -6.07 10.55
N THR A 70 0.26 -5.33 11.20
CA THR A 70 0.56 -4.54 12.40
C THR A 70 -0.53 -4.61 13.47
N ASN A 71 -1.78 -4.90 13.09
CA ASN A 71 -2.93 -5.03 13.98
C ASN A 71 -3.14 -3.85 14.95
N GLY A 72 -3.03 -2.62 14.42
CA GLY A 72 -3.20 -1.41 15.21
C GLY A 72 -4.65 -1.22 15.72
N PRO A 73 -4.85 -0.71 16.94
CA PRO A 73 -6.18 -0.49 17.52
C PRO A 73 -6.94 0.69 16.91
N PHE A 74 -6.22 1.61 16.26
CA PHE A 74 -6.78 2.80 15.61
C PHE A 74 -6.26 2.90 14.18
N LEU A 75 -7.10 3.44 13.28
CA LEU A 75 -6.76 3.65 11.88
C LEU A 75 -7.11 5.07 11.48
N LEU A 76 -6.12 5.80 10.98
CA LEU A 76 -6.26 7.14 10.41
C LEU A 76 -6.26 7.04 8.89
N ASN A 77 -7.34 7.49 8.24
CA ASN A 77 -7.44 7.54 6.79
C ASN A 77 -7.22 8.98 6.30
N LEU A 78 -6.29 9.17 5.36
CA LEU A 78 -5.95 10.46 4.75
C LEU A 78 -6.17 10.39 3.24
N ASP A 79 -6.65 11.48 2.64
CA ASP A 79 -6.84 11.61 1.19
C ASP A 79 -5.70 12.42 0.57
N CYS A 80 -5.40 12.19 -0.71
CA CYS A 80 -4.29 12.86 -1.38
C CYS A 80 -4.60 14.33 -1.76
N ASP A 81 -5.87 14.76 -1.70
CA ASP A 81 -6.31 16.10 -2.10
C ASP A 81 -6.18 17.15 -0.98
N CYS A 82 -5.25 16.95 -0.04
CA CYS A 82 -5.10 17.83 1.13
C CYS A 82 -4.28 19.12 0.87
N ASP A 83 -3.85 19.38 -0.37
CA ASP A 83 -3.22 20.65 -0.76
C ASP A 83 -4.10 21.35 -1.80
N HIS A 84 -4.87 22.36 -1.38
CA HIS A 84 -5.18 23.62 -2.09
C HIS A 84 -6.17 24.47 -1.25
N THR A 85 -5.63 25.30 -0.37
CA THR A 85 -6.07 26.70 -0.20
C THR A 85 -4.92 27.60 -0.58
#